data_AF-A0A0D3A007-F1
#
_entry.id   AF-A0A0D3A007-F1
#
_cell.length_a   1.000
_cell.length_b   1.000
_cell.length_c   1.000
_cell.angle_alpha   90.00
_cell.angle_beta   90.00
_cell.angle_gamma   90.00
#
_symmetry.space_group_name_H-M   'P 1'
#
loop_
_entity.id
_entity.type
_entity.pdbx_description
1 polymer ?
#
loop_
_entity_poly.entity_id
_entity_poly.type
_entity_poly.pdbx_seq_one_letter_code
_entity_poly.pdbx_strand_id
1 'polypeptide(L)'
;MNAFTATSLPIVAISILLIASSVQSTEQQDFINTHNAARSQVGVPNLVWDAAVASYALNYANARKSDCNLVHSTGPYRENLAKGSSSTFSAI
;
A
#
# COMPACT_ATOMS: atom_id res chain seq x y z
N MET A 1 41.70 -31.54 11.16
CA MET A 1 40.31 -31.10 11.44
C MET A 1 40.28 -29.61 11.20
N ASN A 2 39.96 -29.19 9.97
CA ASN A 2 40.08 -27.80 9.58
C ASN A 2 38.90 -27.04 10.18
N ALA A 3 39.22 -26.05 11.02
CA ALA A 3 38.27 -25.20 11.70
C ALA A 3 37.36 -24.51 10.68
N PHE A 4 36.05 -24.71 10.79
CA PHE A 4 35.06 -23.87 10.15
C PHE A 4 35.26 -22.44 10.68
N THR A 5 35.84 -21.59 9.84
CA THR A 5 36.21 -20.22 10.15
C THR A 5 34.96 -19.39 10.49
N ALA A 6 35.00 -18.68 11.62
CA ALA A 6 33.95 -17.81 12.14
C ALA A 6 33.64 -16.56 11.29
N THR A 7 34.02 -16.56 10.01
CA THR A 7 33.84 -15.47 9.04
C THR A 7 32.45 -15.47 8.39
N SER A 8 31.66 -16.54 8.57
CA SER A 8 30.30 -16.66 8.02
C SER A 8 29.24 -15.85 8.77
N LEU A 9 29.41 -15.60 10.07
CA LEU A 9 28.47 -14.85 10.90
C LEU A 9 28.28 -13.38 10.49
N PRO A 10 29.34 -12.57 10.28
CA PRO A 10 29.17 -11.18 9.85
C PRO A 10 28.58 -11.05 8.44
N ILE A 11 28.89 -12.00 7.54
CA ILE A 11 28.34 -12.02 6.19
C ILE A 11 26.83 -12.26 6.24
N VAL A 12 26.37 -13.25 7.02
CA VAL A 12 24.95 -13.53 7.23
C VAL A 12 24.23 -12.33 7.88
N ALA A 13 24.85 -11.67 8.87
CA ALA A 13 24.27 -10.49 9.51
C ALA A 13 24.14 -9.29 8.56
N ILE A 14 25.14 -9.03 7.72
CA ILE A 14 25.10 -7.97 6.70
C ILE A 14 24.04 -8.29 5.65
N SER A 15 23.93 -9.55 5.21
CA SER A 15 22.89 -9.98 4.27
C SER A 15 21.48 -9.81 4.86
N ILE A 16 21.27 -10.16 6.13
CA ILE A 16 19.99 -9.95 6.82
C ILE A 16 19.65 -8.45 6.95
N LEU A 17 20.64 -7.61 7.23
CA LEU A 17 20.46 -6.16 7.35
C LEU A 17 20.11 -5.51 5.99
N LEU A 18 20.72 -5.98 4.90
CA LEU A 18 20.38 -5.54 3.54
C LEU A 18 18.97 -5.96 3.12
N ILE A 19 18.53 -7.17 3.48
CA ILE A 19 17.17 -7.67 3.21
C ILE A 19 16.11 -6.91 4.04
N ALA A 20 16.42 -6.56 5.30
CA ALA A 20 15.53 -5.76 6.14
C ALA A 20 15.34 -4.32 5.60
N SER A 21 16.32 -3.80 4.88
CA SER A 21 16.27 -2.47 4.26
C SER A 21 15.40 -2.42 3.00
N SER A 22 15.04 -3.57 2.43
CA SER A 22 14.24 -3.69 1.20
C SER A 22 12.81 -4.17 1.44
N VAL A 23 12.29 -4.10 2.67
CA VAL A 23 10.88 -4.39 2.93
C VAL A 23 10.06 -3.28 2.27
N GLN A 24 9.60 -3.56 1.05
CA GLN A 24 8.71 -2.67 0.33
C GLN A 24 7.36 -2.63 1.05
N SER A 25 6.82 -1.44 1.25
CA SER A 25 5.46 -1.26 1.75
C SER A 25 4.47 -2.03 0.87
N THR A 26 3.41 -2.57 1.48
CA THR A 26 2.29 -3.07 0.70
C THR A 26 1.50 -1.88 0.13
N GLU A 27 0.84 -2.04 -1.02
CA GLU A 27 -0.03 -0.99 -1.57
C GLU A 27 -1.06 -0.48 -0.55
N GLN A 28 -1.58 -1.39 0.29
CA GLN A 28 -2.52 -1.07 1.37
C GLN A 28 -1.89 -0.12 2.40
N GLN A 29 -0.64 -0.41 2.79
CA GLN A 29 0.10 0.42 3.73
C GLN A 29 0.44 1.79 3.13
N ASP A 30 0.76 1.83 1.84
CA ASP A 30 1.03 3.09 1.15
C ASP A 30 -0.24 3.96 1.04
N PHE A 31 -1.41 3.37 0.74
CA PHE A 31 -2.68 4.10 0.75
C PHE A 31 -2.96 4.72 2.12
N ILE A 32 -2.88 3.95 3.20
CA ILE A 32 -3.21 4.45 4.54
C ILE A 32 -2.16 5.48 5.02
N ASN A 33 -0.88 5.28 4.68
CA ASN A 33 0.20 6.19 5.05
C ASN A 33 0.06 7.54 4.36
N THR A 34 -0.16 7.56 3.04
CA THR A 34 -0.32 8.81 2.28
C THR A 34 -1.51 9.62 2.78
N HIS A 35 -2.64 8.95 3.08
CA HIS A 35 -3.80 9.63 3.66
C HIS A 35 -3.51 10.14 5.08
N ASN A 36 -2.87 9.34 5.92
CA ASN A 36 -2.54 9.73 7.29
C ASN A 36 -1.51 10.87 7.34
N ALA A 37 -0.57 10.93 6.40
CA ALA A 37 0.32 12.06 6.24
C ALA A 37 -0.47 13.36 6.01
N ALA A 38 -1.38 13.38 5.04
CA ALA A 38 -2.22 14.56 4.78
C ALA A 38 -3.15 14.91 5.97
N ARG A 39 -3.74 13.91 6.63
CA ARG A 39 -4.59 14.11 7.81
C ARG A 39 -3.85 14.70 9.00
N SER A 40 -2.61 14.24 9.22
CA SER A 40 -1.76 14.77 10.29
C SER A 40 -1.42 16.24 10.09
N GLN A 41 -1.24 16.70 8.84
CA GLN A 41 -0.95 18.09 8.52
C GLN A 41 -2.09 19.04 8.90
N VAL A 42 -3.33 18.54 8.94
CA VAL A 42 -4.52 19.31 9.32
C VAL A 42 -5.06 18.94 10.71
N GLY A 43 -4.31 18.15 11.49
CA GLY A 43 -4.63 17.84 12.88
C GLY A 43 -5.84 16.93 13.11
N VAL A 44 -6.22 16.10 12.12
CA VAL A 44 -7.31 15.13 12.29
C VAL A 44 -6.77 13.70 12.53
N PRO A 45 -7.48 12.84 13.29
CA PRO A 45 -6.97 11.51 13.68
C PRO A 45 -6.62 10.62 12.48
N ASN A 46 -5.62 9.75 12.63
CA ASN A 46 -5.26 8.78 11.59
C ASN A 46 -6.37 7.76 11.32
N LEU A 47 -6.44 7.32 10.08
CA LEU A 47 -7.27 6.20 9.62
C LEU A 47 -6.54 4.88 9.86
N VAL A 48 -7.33 3.83 10.03
CA VAL A 48 -6.89 2.42 10.07
C VAL A 48 -7.48 1.72 8.86
N TRP A 49 -6.72 0.81 8.27
CA TRP A 49 -7.19 0.01 7.14
C TRP A 49 -8.34 -0.91 7.57
N ASP A 50 -9.41 -0.95 6.77
CA ASP A 50 -10.56 -1.83 6.97
C ASP A 50 -10.71 -2.76 5.77
N ALA A 51 -10.63 -4.08 6.02
CA ALA A 51 -10.67 -5.09 4.97
C ALA A 51 -12.04 -5.20 4.27
N ALA A 52 -13.14 -4.88 4.96
CA ALA A 52 -14.47 -4.88 4.35
C ALA A 52 -14.66 -3.69 3.41
N VAL A 53 -14.19 -2.50 3.81
CA VAL A 53 -14.19 -1.31 2.93
C VAL A 53 -13.29 -1.52 1.70
N ALA A 54 -12.12 -2.12 1.89
CA ALA A 54 -11.22 -2.45 0.79
C ALA A 54 -11.86 -3.42 -0.22
N SER A 55 -12.53 -4.47 0.28
CA SER A 55 -13.24 -5.44 -0.56
C SER A 55 -14.40 -4.79 -1.32
N TYR A 56 -15.13 -3.88 -0.66
CA TYR A 56 -16.19 -3.10 -1.30
C TYR A 56 -15.66 -2.22 -2.44
N ALA A 57 -14.59 -1.45 -2.19
CA ALA A 57 -13.98 -0.57 -3.18
C ALA A 57 -13.42 -1.36 -4.39
N LEU A 58 -12.78 -2.50 -4.16
CA LEU A 58 -12.27 -3.38 -5.22
C LEU A 58 -13.41 -3.90 -6.12
N ASN A 59 -14.52 -4.34 -5.52
CA ASN A 59 -15.67 -4.81 -6.29
C ASN A 59 -16.28 -3.69 -7.12
N TYR A 60 -16.37 -2.47 -6.56
CA TYR A 60 -16.92 -1.32 -7.28
C TYR A 60 -16.02 -0.87 -8.44
N ALA A 61 -14.70 -0.80 -8.22
CA ALA A 61 -13.74 -0.50 -9.27
C ALA A 61 -13.82 -1.52 -10.42
N ASN A 62 -13.96 -2.82 -10.10
CA ASN A 62 -14.18 -3.87 -11.09
C ASN A 62 -15.48 -3.70 -11.88
N ALA A 63 -16.54 -3.13 -11.29
CA ALA A 63 -17.80 -2.84 -11.96
C ALA A 63 -17.77 -1.56 -12.82
N ARG A 64 -16.76 -0.71 -12.67
CA ARG A 64 -16.54 0.53 -13.46
C ARG A 64 -15.44 0.41 -14.51
N LYS A 65 -14.55 -0.58 -14.42
CA LYS A 65 -13.43 -0.70 -15.37
C LYS A 65 -13.83 -0.88 -16.84
N SER A 66 -15.06 -1.33 -17.11
CA SER A 66 -15.56 -1.52 -18.49
C SER A 66 -15.95 -0.20 -19.16
N ASP A 67 -16.48 0.76 -18.41
CA ASP A 67 -16.93 2.05 -18.93
C ASP A 67 -16.02 3.21 -18.52
N CYS A 68 -15.13 2.97 -17.55
CA CYS A 68 -14.22 3.95 -16.96
C CYS A 68 -14.94 5.21 -16.49
N ASN A 69 -16.20 5.13 -16.07
CA ASN A 69 -16.96 6.29 -15.60
C ASN A 69 -16.75 6.52 -14.10
N LEU A 70 -16.58 7.80 -13.72
CA LEU A 70 -16.47 8.22 -12.32
C LEU A 70 -17.86 8.54 -11.76
N VAL A 71 -18.70 7.50 -11.66
CA VAL A 71 -20.04 7.59 -11.06
C VAL A 71 -19.94 7.03 -9.66
N HIS A 72 -20.55 7.71 -8.69
CA HIS A 72 -20.54 7.25 -7.31
C HIS A 72 -21.41 6.01 -7.09
N SER A 73 -20.98 5.11 -6.21
CA SER A 73 -21.70 3.87 -5.88
C SER A 73 -23.03 4.08 -5.16
N THR A 74 -23.27 5.28 -4.59
CA THR A 74 -24.37 5.57 -3.65
C THR A 74 -24.41 4.62 -2.45
N GLY A 75 -23.27 3.99 -2.14
CA GLY A 75 -23.12 3.01 -1.07
C GLY A 75 -23.08 3.61 0.33
N PRO A 76 -22.92 2.75 1.35
CA PRO A 76 -22.90 3.17 2.76
C PRO A 76 -21.59 3.87 3.17
N TYR A 77 -20.53 3.78 2.36
CA TYR A 77 -19.22 4.36 2.64
C TYR A 77 -19.03 5.68 1.88
N ARG A 78 -18.21 6.58 2.44
CA ARG A 78 -17.67 7.71 1.67
C ARG A 78 -16.74 7.19 0.57
N GLU A 79 -16.67 7.91 -0.53
CA GLU A 79 -16.02 7.41 -1.74
C GLU A 79 -15.31 8.53 -2.50
N ASN A 80 -14.09 8.24 -2.95
CA ASN A 80 -13.36 9.02 -3.96
C ASN A 80 -13.06 8.07 -5.13
N LEU A 81 -13.13 8.58 -6.36
CA LEU A 81 -12.87 7.81 -7.58
C LEU A 81 -11.78 8.49 -8.41
N ALA A 82 -10.90 7.70 -8.99
CA ALA A 82 -9.87 8.16 -9.90
C ALA A 82 -9.74 7.21 -11.09
N LYS A 83 -9.38 7.77 -12.26
CA LYS A 83 -9.04 7.01 -13.45
C LYS A 83 -7.90 7.70 -14.18
N GLY A 84 -7.09 6.91 -14.88
CA GLY A 84 -6.05 7.39 -15.76
C GLY A 84 -5.82 6.41 -16.90
N SER A 85 -5.30 6.91 -18.01
CA SER A 85 -4.93 6.11 -19.19
C SER A 85 -3.42 5.97 -19.37
N SER A 86 -2.62 6.69 -18.57
CA SER A 86 -1.16 6.57 -18.59
C SER A 86 -0.72 5.26 -17.97
N SER A 87 0.31 4.63 -18.54
CA SER A 87 1.00 3.49 -17.91
C SER A 87 1.69 3.87 -16.59
N THR A 88 1.89 5.16 -16.33
CA THR A 88 2.44 5.69 -15.08
C THR A 88 1.36 6.12 -14.09
N PHE A 89 0.08 5.96 -14.43
CA PHE A 89 -0.99 6.27 -13.49
C PHE A 89 -0.95 5.27 -12.34
N SER A 90 -0.59 5.77 -11.16
CA SER A 90 -0.61 5.06 -9.89
C SER A 90 -1.64 5.72 -8.98
N ALA A 91 -2.28 4.93 -8.13
CA ALA A 91 -3.19 5.43 -7.10
C ALA A 91 -2.44 5.97 -5.86
N ILE A 92 -1.12 5.82 -5.84
CA ILE A 92 -0.19 6.23 -4.79
C ILE A 92 1.00 6.94 -5.43
#